data_AF-A0A532VI70-F1
#
_entry.id   AF-A0A532VI70-F1
#
_cell.length_a   1.000
_cell.length_b   1.000
_cell.length_c   1.000
_cell.angle_alpha   90.00
_cell.angle_beta   90.00
_cell.angle_gamma   90.00
#
_symmetry.space_group_name_H-M   'P 1'
#
loop_
_entity.id
_entity.type
_entity.pdbx_description
1 polymer ?
#
loop_
_entity_poly.entity_id
_entity_poly.type
_entity_poly.pdbx_seq_one_letter_code
_entity_poly.pdbx_strand_id
1 'polypeptide(L)'
;MVRPWVKVSLSQYEKLNRLKEKTGRSLSEIIREAVSKFVRKKDLAVSTTASYLPKGTRDGYKSVSAYFLRFDWNLLEEISRNTGRCKTELIRQAVDEYIGK
;
A
#
# COMPACT_ATOMS: atom_id res chain seq x y z
N MET A 1 -1.09 -15.62 7.63
CA MET A 1 -1.28 -14.18 7.30
C MET A 1 -0.18 -13.38 7.98
N VAL A 2 0.24 -12.25 7.41
CA VAL A 2 1.28 -11.38 7.99
C VAL A 2 0.61 -10.07 8.42
N ARG A 3 1.02 -9.50 9.57
CA ARG A 3 0.47 -8.24 10.11
C ARG A 3 1.55 -7.15 10.23
N PRO A 4 2.05 -6.60 9.13
CA PRO A 4 3.02 -5.51 9.17
C PRO A 4 2.37 -4.17 9.57
N TRP A 5 3.20 -3.29 10.12
CA TRP A 5 2.88 -1.87 10.25
C TRP A 5 3.16 -1.17 8.94
N VAL A 6 2.14 -0.53 8.38
CA VAL A 6 2.20 0.18 7.09
C VAL A 6 2.09 1.68 7.34
N LYS A 7 2.98 2.46 6.72
CA LYS A 7 2.94 3.92 6.79
C LYS A 7 2.23 4.51 5.56
N VAL A 8 1.00 4.96 5.72
CA VAL A 8 0.25 5.72 4.71
C VAL A 8 0.39 7.22 4.95
N SER A 9 0.18 8.06 3.93
CA SER A 9 0.14 9.51 4.16
C SER A 9 -1.11 9.91 4.95
N LEU A 10 -1.10 11.08 5.60
CA LEU A 10 -2.27 11.61 6.31
C LEU A 10 -3.46 11.80 5.36
N SER A 11 -3.24 12.32 4.16
CA SER A 11 -4.29 12.50 3.15
C SER A 11 -4.88 11.18 2.68
N GLN A 12 -4.05 10.14 2.50
CA GLN A 12 -4.52 8.78 2.23
C GLN A 12 -5.33 8.23 3.40
N TYR A 13 -4.85 8.43 4.63
CA TYR A 13 -5.54 7.96 5.83
C TYR A 13 -6.93 8.57 5.96
N GLU A 14 -7.08 9.89 5.74
CA GLU A 14 -8.39 10.55 5.78
C GLU A 14 -9.35 10.00 4.72
N LYS A 15 -8.88 9.81 3.49
CA LYS A 15 -9.68 9.22 2.41
C LYS A 15 -10.07 7.77 2.71
N LEU A 16 -9.13 6.98 3.23
CA LEU A 16 -9.40 5.60 3.68
C LEU A 16 -10.43 5.58 4.82
N ASN A 17 -10.38 6.55 5.73
CA ASN A 17 -11.33 6.62 6.84
C ASN A 17 -12.74 6.97 6.35
N ARG A 18 -12.87 7.92 5.41
CA ARG A 18 -14.15 8.21 4.73
C ARG A 18 -14.69 6.99 3.97
N LEU A 19 -13.82 6.23 3.30
CA LEU A 19 -14.20 4.98 2.65
C LEU A 19 -14.67 3.92 3.65
N LYS A 20 -13.96 3.76 4.77
CA LYS A 20 -14.38 2.89 5.87
C LYS A 20 -15.79 3.25 6.35
N GLU A 21 -16.07 4.53 6.58
CA GLU A 21 -17.39 5.01 7.01
C GLU A 21 -18.48 4.72 5.96
N LYS A 22 -18.19 4.89 4.66
CA LYS A 22 -19.15 4.62 3.58
C LYS A 22 -19.43 3.13 3.36
N THR A 23 -18.41 2.29 3.45
CA THR A 23 -18.50 0.87 3.05
C THR A 23 -18.71 -0.07 4.24
N GLY A 24 -18.53 0.42 5.47
CA GLY A 24 -18.54 -0.40 6.70
C GLY A 24 -17.34 -1.35 6.85
N ARG A 25 -16.40 -1.36 5.90
CA ARG A 25 -15.23 -2.24 5.88
C ARG A 25 -14.11 -1.72 6.77
N SER A 26 -13.30 -2.61 7.32
CA SER A 26 -12.13 -2.20 8.11
C SER A 26 -11.02 -1.60 7.23
N LEU A 27 -10.23 -0.68 7.80
CA LEU A 27 -9.05 -0.12 7.09
C LEU A 27 -8.10 -1.22 6.61
N SER A 28 -7.94 -2.28 7.41
CA SER A 28 -7.11 -3.42 7.03
C SER A 28 -7.65 -4.14 5.80
N GLU A 29 -8.97 -4.30 5.67
CA GLU A 29 -9.56 -4.96 4.51
C GLU A 29 -9.39 -4.12 3.25
N ILE A 30 -9.61 -2.82 3.35
CA ILE A 30 -9.44 -1.89 2.23
C ILE A 30 -7.98 -1.89 1.76
N ILE A 31 -7.02 -1.77 2.69
CA ILE A 31 -5.60 -1.81 2.36
C ILE A 31 -5.20 -3.18 1.78
N ARG A 32 -5.71 -4.28 2.35
CA ARG A 32 -5.46 -5.63 1.83
C ARG A 32 -5.96 -5.77 0.39
N GLU A 33 -7.18 -5.32 0.12
CA GLU A 33 -7.78 -5.37 -1.21
C GLU A 33 -7.01 -4.50 -2.22
N ALA A 34 -6.61 -3.30 -1.81
CA ALA A 34 -5.79 -2.40 -2.63
C ALA A 34 -4.47 -3.06 -3.03
N VAL A 35 -3.73 -3.62 -2.07
CA VAL A 35 -2.46 -4.30 -2.33
C VAL A 35 -2.67 -5.56 -3.18
N SER A 36 -3.69 -6.36 -2.90
CA SER A 36 -3.97 -7.58 -3.70
C SER A 36 -4.28 -7.24 -5.16
N LYS A 37 -5.10 -6.21 -5.41
CA LYS A 37 -5.38 -5.72 -6.77
C LYS A 37 -4.13 -5.16 -7.44
N PHE A 38 -3.30 -4.42 -6.70
CA PHE A 38 -2.07 -3.82 -7.21
C PHE A 38 -1.05 -4.87 -7.62
N VAL A 39 -0.79 -5.86 -6.76
CA VAL A 39 0.15 -6.95 -7.02
C VAL A 39 -0.29 -7.75 -8.25
N ARG A 40 -1.57 -8.17 -8.29
CA ARG A 40 -2.13 -8.91 -9.44
C ARG A 40 -2.05 -8.14 -10.76
N LYS A 41 -2.13 -6.81 -10.71
CA LYS A 41 -2.00 -5.93 -11.89
C LYS A 41 -0.54 -5.71 -12.28
N LYS A 42 0.39 -5.68 -11.32
CA LYS A 42 1.83 -5.45 -11.55
C LYS A 42 2.64 -6.69 -11.90
N ASP A 43 2.15 -7.90 -11.63
CA ASP A 43 2.67 -9.14 -12.24
C ASP A 43 2.76 -9.04 -13.78
N LEU A 44 2.03 -8.11 -14.41
CA LEU A 44 2.02 -7.89 -15.86
C LEU A 44 2.92 -6.73 -16.35
N ALA A 45 3.45 -5.88 -15.46
CA ALA A 45 4.18 -4.67 -15.88
C ALA A 45 5.26 -4.26 -14.88
N VAL A 46 6.43 -4.88 -14.99
CA VAL A 46 7.65 -4.44 -14.29
C VAL A 46 8.19 -3.19 -14.98
N SER A 47 7.74 -2.02 -14.52
CA SER A 47 8.36 -0.74 -14.85
C SER A 47 9.41 -0.38 -13.80
N THR A 48 10.68 -0.38 -14.23
CA THR A 48 11.85 0.15 -13.53
C THR A 48 11.79 1.67 -13.49
N THR A 49 11.01 2.23 -12.57
CA THR A 49 11.26 3.61 -12.12
C THR A 49 11.82 3.54 -10.72
N ALA A 50 13.10 3.86 -10.59
CA ALA A 50 13.75 4.02 -9.31
C ALA A 50 13.06 5.15 -8.55
N SER A 51 12.69 4.88 -7.30
CA SER A 51 12.01 5.86 -6.46
C SER A 51 12.84 6.18 -5.23
N TYR A 52 13.27 7.44 -5.18
CA TYR A 52 13.90 8.01 -4.01
C TYR A 52 12.79 8.44 -3.05
N LEU A 53 12.70 7.79 -1.89
CA LEU A 53 11.93 8.34 -0.77
C LEU A 53 12.53 9.70 -0.40
N PRO A 54 11.79 10.82 -0.49
CA PRO A 54 12.27 12.06 0.08
C PRO A 54 12.44 11.87 1.58
N LYS A 55 13.69 12.02 2.02
CA LYS A 55 14.15 11.89 3.39
C LYS A 55 13.69 13.14 4.17
N GLY A 56 12.41 13.23 4.53
CA GLY A 56 11.92 14.39 5.24
C GLY A 56 10.48 14.30 5.73
N THR A 57 10.26 14.81 6.94
CA THR A 57 9.01 15.00 7.70
C THR A 57 8.38 13.76 8.34
N ARG A 58 8.62 13.63 9.65
CA ARG A 58 7.94 12.69 10.58
C ARG A 58 6.44 12.99 10.73
N ASP A 59 5.96 14.17 10.33
CA ASP A 59 4.57 14.63 10.53
C ASP A 59 3.56 14.21 9.46
N GLY A 60 3.98 13.74 8.28
CA GLY A 60 3.06 13.51 7.15
C GLY A 60 2.42 12.12 7.07
N TYR A 61 2.75 11.21 7.98
CA TYR A 61 2.47 9.78 7.83
C TYR A 61 1.80 9.15 9.04
N LYS A 62 0.83 8.26 8.80
CA LYS A 62 0.14 7.49 9.83
C LYS A 62 0.44 6.00 9.69
N SER A 63 0.79 5.37 10.80
CA SER A 63 1.04 3.93 10.86
C SER A 63 -0.26 3.18 11.09
N VAL A 64 -0.58 2.22 10.23
CA VAL A 64 -1.78 1.38 10.32
C VAL A 64 -1.35 -0.08 10.29
N SER A 65 -1.92 -0.91 11.16
CA SER A 65 -1.74 -2.36 11.08
C SER A 65 -2.68 -2.93 10.01
N ALA A 66 -2.13 -3.61 9.02
CA ALA A 66 -2.92 -4.29 7.99
C ALA A 66 -2.58 -5.77 7.95
N TYR A 67 -3.59 -6.60 7.72
CA TYR A 67 -3.44 -8.04 7.53
C TYR A 67 -3.30 -8.36 6.05
N PHE A 68 -2.22 -9.02 5.67
CA PHE A 68 -1.99 -9.48 4.30
C PHE A 68 -1.92 -11.00 4.22
N LEU A 69 -2.33 -11.53 3.06
CA LEU A 69 -2.03 -12.92 2.71
C LEU A 69 -0.52 -13.07 2.51
N ARG A 70 0.02 -14.23 2.89
CA ARG A 70 1.47 -14.49 2.78
C ARG A 70 1.94 -14.43 1.32
N PHE A 71 1.10 -14.93 0.41
CA PHE A 71 1.34 -14.88 -1.02
C PHE A 71 1.43 -13.43 -1.54
N ASP A 72 0.41 -12.60 -1.30
CA ASP A 72 0.40 -11.18 -1.70
C ASP A 72 1.57 -10.40 -1.09
N TRP A 73 1.95 -10.73 0.15
CA TRP A 73 3.09 -10.10 0.82
C TRP A 73 4.44 -10.50 0.23
N ASN A 74 4.60 -11.77 -0.17
CA ASN A 74 5.80 -12.26 -0.84
C ASN A 74 5.95 -11.65 -2.24
N LEU A 75 4.86 -11.56 -3.01
CA LEU A 75 4.88 -10.89 -4.31
C LEU A 75 5.20 -9.41 -4.19
N LEU A 76 4.68 -8.73 -3.15
CA LEU A 76 5.05 -7.34 -2.88
C LEU A 76 6.55 -7.20 -2.56
N GLU A 77 7.14 -8.19 -1.87
CA GLU A 77 8.58 -8.25 -1.63
C GLU A 77 9.38 -8.48 -2.91
N GLU A 78 8.90 -9.34 -3.79
CA GLU A 78 9.51 -9.60 -5.08
C GLU A 78 9.48 -8.36 -5.99
N ILE A 79 8.33 -7.69 -6.07
CA ILE A 79 8.18 -6.40 -6.78
C ILE A 79 9.12 -5.36 -6.16
N SER A 80 9.23 -5.30 -4.83
CA SER A 80 10.15 -4.39 -4.14
C SER A 80 11.61 -4.63 -4.52
N ARG A 81 12.04 -5.90 -4.59
CA ARG A 81 13.39 -6.27 -5.04
C ARG A 81 13.62 -5.95 -6.52
N ASN A 82 12.66 -6.28 -7.38
CA ASN A 82 12.78 -6.10 -8.83
C ASN A 82 12.77 -4.63 -9.25
N THR A 83 12.01 -3.79 -8.54
CA THR A 83 11.89 -2.36 -8.86
C THR A 83 12.84 -1.47 -8.07
N GLY A 84 13.52 -2.01 -7.06
CA GLY A 84 14.31 -1.23 -6.10
C GLY A 84 13.49 -0.31 -5.20
N ARG A 85 12.16 -0.38 -5.25
CA ARG A 85 11.25 0.48 -4.46
C ARG A 85 11.00 -0.10 -3.08
N CYS A 86 10.82 0.77 -2.09
CA CYS A 86 10.46 0.34 -0.75
C CYS A 86 9.02 -0.20 -0.70
N LYS A 87 8.78 -1.27 0.09
CA LYS A 87 7.43 -1.85 0.30
C LYS A 87 6.39 -0.80 0.69
N THR A 88 6.74 0.13 1.58
CA THR A 88 5.87 1.22 2.02
C THR A 88 5.39 2.08 0.86
N GLU A 89 6.26 2.35 -0.12
CA GLU A 89 5.92 3.17 -1.27
C GLU A 89 5.00 2.43 -2.24
N LEU A 90 5.27 1.15 -2.49
CA LEU A 90 4.37 0.29 -3.26
C LEU A 90 2.98 0.23 -2.64
N ILE A 91 2.88 0.17 -1.30
CA ILE A 91 1.59 0.17 -0.62
C ILE A 91 0.89 1.52 -0.75
N ARG A 92 1.61 2.65 -0.66
CA ARG A 92 1.02 3.98 -0.89
C ARG A 92 0.50 4.11 -2.31
N GLN A 93 1.27 3.67 -3.30
CA GLN A 93 0.82 3.65 -4.68
C GLN A 93 -0.42 2.77 -4.87
N ALA A 94 -0.43 1.57 -4.28
CA ALA A 94 -1.59 0.68 -4.32
C ALA A 94 -2.85 1.33 -3.72
N VAL A 95 -2.68 2.04 -2.60
CA VAL A 95 -3.76 2.78 -1.94
C VAL A 95 -4.24 3.95 -2.79
N ASP A 96 -3.34 4.73 -3.40
CA ASP A 96 -3.71 5.83 -4.31
C ASP A 96 -4.43 5.32 -5.55
N GLU A 97 -3.96 4.25 -6.19
CA GLU A 97 -4.63 3.61 -7.32
C GLU A 97 -6.00 3.04 -6.96
N TYR A 98 -6.21 2.67 -5.70
CA TYR A 98 -7.49 2.17 -5.21
C TYR A 98 -8.47 3.31 -4.90
N ILE A 99 -7.99 4.42 -4.33
CA ILE A 99 -8.82 5.57 -3.93
C ILE A 99 -9.10 6.52 -5.09
N GLY A 100 -8.15 6.69 -6.02
CA GLY A 100 -8.30 7.51 -7.22
C GLY A 100 -9.11 6.85 -8.33
N LYS A 101 -9.69 5.69 -8.04
CA LYS A 101 -10.52 4.91 -8.97
C LYS A 101 -12.01 5.21 -8.78
#